data_AF-A0A2C5YGH2-F1
#
_entry.id   AF-A0A2C5YGH2-F1
#
_cell.length_a   1.000
_cell.length_b   1.000
_cell.length_c   1.000
_cell.angle_alpha   90.00
_cell.angle_beta   90.00
_cell.angle_gamma   90.00
#
_symmetry.space_group_name_H-M   'P 1'
#
loop_
_entity.id
_entity.type
_entity.pdbx_description
1 polymer ?
#
loop_
_entity_poly.entity_id
_entity_poly.type
_entity_poly.pdbx_seq_one_letter_code
_entity_poly.pdbx_strand_id
1 'polypeptide(L)'
;MFENGTAGPNWFDLSETNLTPELSRDWKLLRMRGLLDPKHHKKTLRAAPPKFSHVGEVISGAADRYSARLDRKQRKKTIFDEIMGTTDEAKLKNITVSTYLK
;
A
#
# COMPACT_ATOMS: atom_id res chain seq x y z
N MET A 1 24.81 1.54 -15.42
CA MET A 1 24.41 0.12 -15.36
C MET A 1 24.15 -0.21 -13.90
N PHE A 2 23.09 -0.97 -13.56
CA PHE A 2 22.78 -1.31 -12.17
C PHE A 2 23.85 -2.27 -11.65
N GLU A 3 24.61 -1.84 -10.64
CA GLU A 3 25.70 -2.60 -10.06
C GLU A 3 25.11 -3.56 -9.01
N ASN A 4 25.28 -4.87 -9.20
CA ASN A 4 25.10 -5.91 -8.19
C ASN A 4 23.83 -5.82 -7.32
N GLY A 5 22.65 -6.04 -7.92
CA GLY A 5 21.39 -6.22 -7.17
C GLY A 5 20.86 -4.96 -6.49
N THR A 6 21.41 -3.80 -6.83
CA THR A 6 21.14 -2.53 -6.17
C THR A 6 20.81 -1.45 -7.20
N ALA A 7 19.97 -0.47 -6.84
CA ALA A 7 19.55 0.63 -7.71
C ALA A 7 20.68 1.63 -8.05
N GLY A 8 21.85 1.48 -7.41
CA GLY A 8 23.06 2.29 -7.59
C GLY A 8 23.12 3.55 -6.71
N PRO A 9 24.26 4.28 -6.76
CA PRO A 9 24.54 5.39 -5.84
C PRO A 9 23.63 6.60 -6.03
N ASN A 10 23.07 6.78 -7.23
CA ASN A 10 22.09 7.83 -7.50
C ASN A 10 20.76 7.62 -6.76
N TRP A 11 20.52 6.42 -6.25
CA TRP A 11 19.32 6.06 -5.51
C TRP A 11 19.66 5.35 -4.19
N PHE A 12 20.68 5.89 -3.50
CA PHE A 12 21.12 5.49 -2.15
C PHE A 12 21.27 3.98 -1.97
N ASP A 13 21.69 3.29 -3.02
CA ASP A 13 21.90 1.85 -2.99
C ASP A 13 20.66 1.07 -2.52
N LEU A 14 19.48 1.44 -3.03
CA LEU A 14 18.24 0.73 -2.75
C LEU A 14 18.33 -0.74 -3.22
N SER A 15 18.09 -1.67 -2.30
CA SER A 15 18.11 -3.10 -2.56
C SER A 15 16.98 -3.59 -3.46
N GLU A 16 17.22 -4.70 -4.15
CA GLU A 16 16.22 -5.40 -4.95
C GLU A 16 15.04 -5.88 -4.10
N THR A 17 13.84 -5.82 -4.69
CA THR A 17 12.60 -6.22 -4.04
C THR A 17 12.58 -7.72 -3.77
N ASN A 18 12.49 -8.11 -2.49
CA ASN A 18 12.17 -9.49 -2.12
C ASN A 18 10.65 -9.70 -2.17
N LEU A 19 10.20 -10.56 -3.10
CA LEU A 19 8.79 -10.90 -3.28
C LEU A 19 8.30 -11.86 -2.20
N THR A 20 8.04 -11.33 -1.00
CA THR A 20 7.32 -12.06 0.05
C THR A 20 5.84 -12.19 -0.31
N PRO A 21 5.13 -13.23 0.19
CA PRO A 21 3.69 -13.37 -0.03
C PRO A 21 2.89 -12.17 0.52
N GLU A 22 3.35 -11.58 1.61
CA GLU A 22 2.78 -10.37 2.22
C GLU A 22 2.90 -9.17 1.26
N LEU A 23 4.09 -8.94 0.70
CA LEU A 23 4.32 -7.85 -0.25
C LEU A 23 3.50 -8.03 -1.53
N SER A 24 3.37 -9.27 -2.02
CA SER A 24 2.54 -9.56 -3.19
C SER A 24 1.05 -9.22 -2.95
N ARG A 25 0.55 -9.51 -1.75
CA ARG A 25 -0.81 -9.16 -1.33
C ARG A 25 -0.99 -7.64 -1.26
N ASP A 26 -0.08 -6.94 -0.58
CA ASP A 26 -0.10 -5.49 -0.45
C ASP A 26 0.03 -4.81 -1.83
N TRP A 27 0.83 -5.37 -2.74
CA TRP A 27 0.94 -4.88 -4.11
C TRP A 27 -0.36 -5.00 -4.89
N LYS A 28 -1.03 -6.16 -4.79
CA LYS A 28 -2.35 -6.38 -5.40
C LYS A 28 -3.36 -5.38 -4.85
N LEU A 29 -3.32 -5.10 -3.56
CA LEU A 29 -4.18 -4.12 -2.90
C LEU A 29 -3.90 -2.69 -3.40
N LEU A 30 -2.63 -2.28 -3.50
CA LEU A 30 -2.24 -0.98 -4.05
C LEU A 30 -2.71 -0.79 -5.49
N ARG A 31 -2.71 -1.86 -6.30
CA ARG A 31 -3.27 -1.84 -7.66
C ARG A 31 -4.78 -1.59 -7.64
N MET A 32 -5.49 -2.17 -6.68
CA MET A 32 -6.95 -2.07 -6.54
C MET A 32 -7.40 -0.85 -5.73
N ARG A 33 -6.49 0.02 -5.26
CA ARG A 33 -6.84 1.16 -4.38
C ARG A 33 -7.87 2.13 -4.96
N GLY A 34 -7.99 2.21 -6.28
CA GLY A 34 -9.01 3.05 -6.94
C GLY A 34 -10.43 2.51 -6.76
N LEU A 35 -10.59 1.25 -6.37
CA LEU A 35 -11.88 0.64 -6.09
C LEU A 35 -12.29 0.81 -4.62
N LEU A 36 -11.33 1.02 -3.71
CA LEU A 36 -11.59 1.07 -2.27
C LEU A 36 -12.39 2.31 -1.86
N ASP A 37 -12.15 3.44 -2.51
CA ASP A 37 -12.87 4.68 -2.25
C ASP A 37 -13.39 5.29 -3.56
N PRO A 38 -14.73 5.30 -3.78
CA PRO A 38 -15.35 5.90 -4.96
C PRO A 38 -15.04 7.39 -5.15
N LYS A 39 -14.70 8.11 -4.08
CA LYS A 39 -14.39 9.55 -4.15
C LYS A 39 -12.95 9.83 -4.55
N HIS A 40 -12.06 8.86 -4.40
CA HIS A 40 -10.63 9.04 -4.63
C HIS A 40 -10.16 8.27 -5.87
N HIS A 41 -10.24 8.93 -7.02
CA HIS A 41 -9.72 8.36 -8.27
C HIS A 41 -8.18 8.41 -8.27
N LYS A 42 -7.54 7.25 -8.37
CA LYS A 42 -6.08 7.12 -8.46
C LYS A 42 -5.68 6.65 -9.86
N LYS A 43 -4.51 7.09 -10.31
CA LYS A 43 -3.91 6.58 -11.55
C LYS A 43 -3.63 5.08 -11.43
N THR A 44 -3.93 4.35 -12.50
CA THR A 44 -3.68 2.91 -12.62
C THR A 44 -2.21 2.61 -12.44
N LEU A 45 -1.91 1.62 -11.60
CA LEU A 45 -0.55 1.16 -11.36
C LEU A 45 -0.18 0.04 -12.34
N ARG A 46 1.13 -0.15 -12.57
CA ARG A 46 1.64 -1.27 -13.38
C ARG A 46 1.24 -2.60 -12.73
N ALA A 47 1.04 -3.63 -13.56
CA ALA A 47 0.64 -4.96 -13.07
C ALA A 47 1.76 -5.63 -12.26
N ALA A 48 3.00 -5.53 -12.74
CA ALA A 48 4.17 -6.09 -12.07
C ALA A 48 4.71 -5.15 -10.98
N PRO A 49 5.18 -5.70 -9.85
CA PRO A 49 5.88 -4.93 -8.83
C PRO A 49 7.19 -4.35 -9.39
N PRO A 50 7.66 -3.20 -8.86
CA PRO A 50 8.94 -2.63 -9.27
C PRO A 50 10.10 -3.57 -8.91
N LYS A 51 11.20 -3.46 -9.66
CA LYS A 51 12.42 -4.24 -9.40
C LYS A 51 13.09 -3.86 -8.07
N PHE A 52 13.01 -2.59 -7.69
CA PHE A 52 13.56 -2.06 -6.44
C PHE A 52 12.43 -1.41 -5.64
N SER A 53 12.23 -1.86 -4.41
CA SER A 53 11.17 -1.35 -3.53
C SER A 53 11.50 -1.64 -2.08
N HIS A 54 11.09 -0.73 -1.20
CA HIS A 54 11.21 -0.89 0.24
C HIS A 54 9.88 -0.60 0.91
N VAL A 55 9.57 -1.33 1.99
CA VAL A 55 8.41 -1.09 2.84
C VAL A 55 8.89 -0.31 4.06
N GLY A 56 8.33 0.88 4.27
CA GLY A 56 8.68 1.74 5.41
C GLY A 56 7.45 2.16 6.21
N GLU A 57 7.66 2.56 7.46
CA GLU A 57 6.64 3.15 8.33
C GLU A 57 6.71 4.68 8.27
N VAL A 58 5.56 5.34 8.32
CA VAL A 58 5.48 6.79 8.38
C VAL A 58 5.78 7.27 9.81
N ILE A 59 6.85 8.05 9.97
CA ILE A 59 7.18 8.71 11.23
C ILE A 59 6.47 10.08 11.28
N SER A 60 5.49 10.21 12.16
CA SER A 60 4.74 11.47 12.35
C SER A 60 5.66 12.59 12.85
N GLY A 61 5.62 13.76 12.20
CA GLY A 61 6.33 14.96 12.64
C GLY A 61 5.80 15.53 13.96
N ALA A 62 6.59 16.37 14.63
CA ALA A 62 6.24 16.93 15.95
C ALA A 62 5.04 17.91 15.91
N ALA A 63 4.75 18.48 14.74
CA ALA A 63 3.75 19.55 14.59
C ALA A 63 2.29 19.07 14.53
N ASP A 64 2.02 17.80 14.21
CA ASP A 64 0.65 17.27 14.10
C ASP A 64 0.44 16.07 15.03
N ARG A 65 0.10 16.37 16.29
CA ARG A 65 -0.01 15.38 17.37
C ARG A 65 -1.35 14.63 17.37
N TYR A 66 -2.43 15.29 16.95
CA TYR A 66 -3.80 14.84 17.21
C TYR A 66 -4.54 14.36 15.96
N SER A 67 -4.22 14.86 14.77
CA SER A 67 -4.96 14.52 13.55
C SER A 67 -4.22 13.49 12.69
N ALA A 68 -2.93 13.71 12.44
CA ALA A 68 -2.17 12.84 11.51
C ALA A 68 -1.57 11.58 12.15
N ARG A 69 -1.60 11.43 13.49
CA ARG A 69 -0.92 10.32 14.17
C ARG A 69 -1.88 9.22 14.58
N LEU A 70 -1.59 8.00 14.12
CA LEU A 70 -2.25 6.78 14.59
C LEU A 70 -1.80 6.41 16.01
N ASP A 71 -2.78 6.08 16.85
CA ASP A 71 -2.53 5.54 18.19
C ASP A 71 -1.92 4.13 18.09
N ARG A 72 -1.22 3.70 19.14
CA ARG A 72 -0.47 2.43 19.18
C ARG A 72 -1.35 1.22 18.86
N LYS A 73 -2.64 1.26 19.19
CA LYS A 73 -3.59 0.16 18.95
C LYS A 73 -4.02 0.05 17.47
N GLN A 74 -4.01 1.17 16.77
CA GLN A 74 -4.46 1.26 15.37
C GLN A 74 -3.34 0.92 14.39
N ARG A 75 -2.08 1.10 14.78
CA ARG A 75 -0.91 0.73 13.96
C ARG A 75 -0.89 -0.77 13.70
N LYS A 76 -0.87 -1.18 12.44
CA LYS A 76 -0.69 -2.59 12.04
C LYS A 76 0.66 -2.77 11.35
N LYS A 77 1.00 -4.04 11.09
CA LYS A 77 2.26 -4.42 10.44
C LYS A 77 2.19 -4.33 8.92
N THR A 78 1.01 -4.52 8.34
CA THR A 78 0.80 -4.57 6.89
C THR A 78 -0.30 -3.61 6.47
N ILE A 79 -0.23 -3.16 5.21
CA ILE A 79 -1.23 -2.23 4.64
C ILE A 79 -2.59 -2.93 4.55
N PHE A 80 -2.58 -4.22 4.20
CA PHE A 80 -3.77 -5.05 4.18
C PHE A 80 -4.52 -5.03 5.53
N ASP A 81 -3.81 -5.22 6.64
CA ASP A 81 -4.44 -5.27 7.97
C ASP A 81 -5.03 -3.91 8.36
N GLU A 82 -4.38 -2.81 7.99
CA GLU A 82 -4.91 -1.46 8.24
C GLU A 82 -6.20 -1.21 7.47
N ILE A 83 -6.24 -1.61 6.20
CA ILE A 83 -7.44 -1.46 5.36
C ILE A 83 -8.58 -2.32 5.90
N MET A 84 -8.30 -3.56 6.29
CA MET A 84 -9.30 -4.46 6.87
C MET A 84 -9.86 -3.91 8.19
N GLY A 85 -9.04 -3.23 8.99
CA GLY A 85 -9.47 -2.64 10.27
C GLY A 85 -10.21 -1.30 10.14
N THR A 86 -10.03 -0.57 9.04
CA THR A 86 -10.58 0.80 8.85
C THR A 86 -11.76 0.86 7.89
N THR A 87 -11.87 -0.09 6.97
CA THR A 87 -12.92 -0.07 5.95
C THR A 87 -14.21 -0.65 6.50
N ASP A 88 -15.32 0.10 6.39
CA ASP A 88 -16.65 -0.41 6.68
C ASP A 88 -16.96 -1.60 5.77
N GLU A 89 -17.17 -2.79 6.34
CA GLU A 89 -17.50 -4.01 5.59
C GLU A 89 -18.69 -3.82 4.64
N ALA A 90 -19.63 -2.93 5.01
CA ALA A 90 -20.78 -2.58 4.18
C ALA A 90 -20.39 -1.95 2.84
N LYS A 91 -19.32 -1.14 2.78
CA LYS A 91 -18.84 -0.52 1.54
C LYS A 91 -18.17 -1.54 0.61
N LEU A 92 -17.49 -2.55 1.16
CA LEU A 92 -16.86 -3.62 0.38
C LEU A 92 -17.88 -4.54 -0.29
N LYS A 93 -19.02 -4.82 0.37
CA LYS A 93 -20.11 -5.64 -0.19
C LYS A 93 -20.74 -5.01 -1.44
N ASN A 94 -20.81 -3.69 -1.48
CA ASN A 94 -21.44 -2.97 -2.61
C ASN A 94 -20.61 -3.07 -3.90
N ILE A 95 -19.27 -3.14 -3.77
CA ILE A 95 -18.36 -3.31 -4.91
C ILE A 95 -18.51 -4.71 -5.50
N THR A 96 -18.67 -5.74 -4.66
CA THR A 96 -18.83 -7.12 -5.11
C THR A 96 -20.19 -7.36 -5.75
N VAL A 97 -21.27 -6.81 -5.21
CA VAL A 97 -22.61 -6.96 -5.81
C VAL A 97 -22.68 -6.28 -7.20
N SER A 98 -22.04 -5.12 -7.37
CA SER A 98 -22.01 -4.38 -8.65
C SER A 98 -21.19 -5.07 -9.75
N THR A 99 -20.12 -5.80 -9.40
CA THR A 99 -19.31 -6.55 -10.38
C THR A 99 -19.95 -7.87 -10.83
N TYR A 100 -20.89 -8.45 -10.07
CA TYR A 100 -21.58 -9.69 -10.43
C TYR A 100 -23.00 -9.50 -11.00
N LEU A 101 -23.54 -8.28 -11.00
CA LEU A 101 -24.88 -7.95 -11.54
C LEU A 101 -24.83 -7.10 -12.83
N LYS A 102 -23.76 -7.20 -13.61
CA LYS A 102 -23.65 -6.52 -14.91
C LYS A 102 -23.42 -7.51 -16.03
#